data_AF-A0A1J0VPJ9-F1
#
_entry.id   AF-A0A1J0VPJ9-F1
#
_cell.length_a   1.000
_cell.length_b   1.000
_cell.length_c   1.000
_cell.angle_alpha   90.00
_cell.angle_beta   90.00
_cell.angle_gamma   90.00
#
_symmetry.space_group_name_H-M   'P 1'
#
loop_
_entity.id
_entity.type
_entity.pdbx_description
1 polymer ?
#
loop_
_entity_poly.entity_id
_entity_poly.type
_entity_poly.pdbx_seq_one_letter_code
_entity_poly.pdbx_strand_id
1 'polypeptide(L)'
;MKAGNLLIVGRCEASTEIVAVAHLTFDESTSTMFAAHVAAVGVSESMRGLGGKVADSVLARSCEVIVDRAQEFSAGPILVTANIHVENHPSQRLFERAEFEPISVPLGEYQQ
;
A
#
# COMPACT_ATOMS: atom_id res chain seq x y z
N MET A 1 11.10 -0.60 11.81
CA MET A 1 10.53 -1.63 10.92
C MET A 1 10.81 -3.00 11.53
N LYS A 2 9.82 -3.89 11.59
CA LYS A 2 10.06 -5.29 11.99
C LYS A 2 10.65 -6.05 10.80
N ALA A 3 11.43 -7.10 11.06
CA ALA A 3 11.88 -8.00 10.00
C ALA A 3 10.67 -8.57 9.26
N GLY A 4 10.74 -8.64 7.92
CA GLY A 4 9.62 -9.03 7.06
C GLY A 4 8.80 -7.85 6.49
N ASN A 5 8.90 -6.64 7.06
CA ASN A 5 8.28 -5.46 6.47
C ASN A 5 9.05 -4.98 5.24
N LEU A 6 8.33 -4.54 4.20
CA LEU A 6 8.93 -4.06 2.97
C LEU A 6 8.59 -2.58 2.73
N LEU A 7 9.59 -1.79 2.34
CA LEU A 7 9.44 -0.38 2.01
C LEU A 7 9.70 -0.19 0.52
N ILE A 8 8.69 0.27 -0.21
CA ILE A 8 8.78 0.66 -1.60
C ILE A 8 9.05 2.16 -1.65
N VAL A 9 10.03 2.57 -2.45
CA VAL A 9 10.40 3.98 -2.62
C VAL A 9 10.26 4.40 -4.08
N GLY A 10 9.48 5.45 -4.33
CA GLY A 10 9.45 6.17 -5.59
C GLY A 10 10.46 7.32 -5.54
N ARG A 11 11.36 7.40 -6.52
CA ARG A 11 12.38 8.44 -6.60
C ARG A 11 12.15 9.36 -7.80
N CYS A 12 12.48 10.64 -7.64
CA CYS A 12 12.59 11.55 -8.77
C CYS A 12 13.82 11.19 -9.61
N GLU A 13 13.66 10.96 -10.91
CA GLU A 13 14.77 10.61 -11.80
C GLU A 13 15.84 11.71 -11.86
N ALA A 14 15.43 12.98 -11.80
CA ALA A 14 16.33 14.11 -11.93
C ALA A 14 17.14 14.41 -10.66
N SER A 15 16.59 14.16 -9.46
CA SER A 15 17.22 14.53 -8.17
C SER A 15 17.58 13.34 -7.28
N THR A 16 17.18 12.11 -7.63
CA THR A 16 17.28 10.90 -6.81
C THR A 16 16.55 10.94 -5.46
N GLU A 17 15.89 12.06 -5.15
CA GLU A 17 15.12 12.25 -3.92
C GLU A 17 13.95 11.28 -3.85
N ILE A 18 13.66 10.78 -2.65
CA ILE A 18 12.48 9.95 -2.41
C ILE A 18 11.27 10.89 -2.41
N VAL A 19 10.37 10.67 -3.35
CA VAL A 19 9.16 11.47 -3.53
C VAL A 19 7.88 10.71 -3.19
N ALA A 20 7.97 9.40 -3.02
CA ALA A 20 6.86 8.58 -2.58
C ALA A 20 7.33 7.32 -1.87
N VAL A 21 6.49 6.80 -0.98
CA VAL A 21 6.76 5.59 -0.21
C VAL A 21 5.49 4.75 -0.05
N ALA A 22 5.64 3.43 -0.02
CA ALA A 22 4.63 2.52 0.50
C ALA A 22 5.27 1.55 1.48
N HIS A 23 4.64 1.38 2.64
CA HIS A 23 5.06 0.44 3.66
C HIS A 23 4.10 -0.74 3.69
N LEU A 24 4.65 -1.93 3.44
CA LEU A 24 3.94 -3.19 3.41
C LEU A 24 4.29 -4.04 4.63
N THR A 25 3.29 -4.71 5.15
CA THR A 25 3.41 -5.74 6.18
C THR A 25 2.73 -7.00 5.68
N PHE A 26 3.29 -8.15 6.04
CA PHE A 26 2.81 -9.45 5.58
C PHE A 26 2.48 -10.31 6.79
N ASP A 27 1.41 -11.09 6.68
CA ASP A 27 1.09 -12.17 7.59
C ASP A 27 1.28 -13.50 6.86
N GLU A 28 2.40 -14.15 7.19
CA GLU A 28 2.86 -15.41 6.62
C GLU A 28 2.53 -16.60 7.56
N SER A 29 1.65 -16.41 8.55
CA SER A 29 1.41 -17.39 9.61
C SER A 29 0.56 -18.59 9.18
N THR A 30 -0.19 -18.48 8.07
CA THR A 30 -1.06 -19.55 7.57
C THR A 30 -0.71 -19.92 6.13
N SER A 31 -0.71 -21.21 5.81
CA SER A 31 -0.48 -21.71 4.44
C SER A 31 -1.73 -21.64 3.55
N THR A 32 -2.89 -21.33 4.12
CA THR A 32 -4.19 -21.32 3.42
C THR A 32 -4.48 -20.02 2.71
N MET A 33 -3.87 -18.91 3.12
CA MET A 33 -4.08 -17.57 2.55
C MET A 33 -2.84 -16.71 2.80
N PHE A 34 -2.43 -15.95 1.80
CA PHE A 34 -1.40 -14.92 1.96
C PHE A 34 -2.07 -13.59 2.28
N ALA A 35 -1.78 -13.03 3.46
CA ALA A 35 -2.33 -11.73 3.84
C ALA A 35 -1.25 -10.65 3.79
N ALA A 36 -1.56 -9.56 3.10
CA ALA A 36 -0.74 -8.35 3.06
C ALA A 36 -1.54 -7.15 3.54
N HIS A 37 -0.87 -6.21 4.19
CA HIS A 37 -1.46 -4.97 4.63
C HIS A 37 -0.60 -3.78 4.19
N VAL A 38 -1.21 -2.84 3.48
CA VAL A 38 -0.61 -1.56 3.11
C VAL A 38 -0.73 -0.62 4.30
N ALA A 39 0.30 -0.64 5.15
CA ALA A 39 0.33 0.09 6.41
C ALA A 39 0.43 1.61 6.22
N ALA A 40 1.10 2.06 5.15
CA ALA A 40 1.17 3.47 4.79
C ALA A 40 1.45 3.66 3.29
N VAL A 41 0.88 4.71 2.71
CA VAL A 41 1.29 5.26 1.41
C VAL A 41 1.45 6.76 1.56
N GLY A 42 2.61 7.28 1.17
CA GLY A 42 2.93 8.70 1.27
C GLY A 42 3.51 9.22 -0.03
N VAL A 43 3.10 10.44 -0.42
CA VAL A 43 3.66 11.16 -1.56
C VAL A 43 4.02 12.57 -1.11
N SER A 44 5.22 13.01 -1.52
CA SER A 44 5.73 14.36 -1.30
C SER A 44 4.74 15.41 -1.79
N GLU A 45 4.58 16.49 -1.04
CA GLU A 45 3.68 17.59 -1.41
C GLU A 45 4.07 18.21 -2.75
N SER A 46 5.37 18.27 -3.06
CA SER A 46 5.88 18.75 -4.35
C SER A 46 5.40 17.94 -5.56
N MET A 47 4.90 16.72 -5.34
CA MET A 47 4.38 15.83 -6.38
C MET A 47 2.85 15.69 -6.35
N ARG A 48 2.15 16.36 -5.41
CA ARG A 48 0.69 16.34 -5.32
C ARG A 48 0.07 17.25 -6.40
N GLY A 49 -1.19 16.97 -6.75
CA GLY A 49 -1.92 17.74 -7.77
C GLY A 49 -1.53 17.42 -9.22
N LEU A 50 -0.53 16.56 -9.45
CA LEU A 50 -0.06 16.15 -10.77
C LEU A 50 -0.83 14.93 -11.34
N GLY A 51 -2.12 14.82 -11.01
CA GLY A 51 -2.99 13.75 -11.52
C GLY A 51 -2.77 12.37 -10.87
N GLY A 52 -2.08 12.28 -9.73
CA GLY A 52 -2.02 11.05 -8.93
C GLY A 52 -1.05 9.97 -9.40
N LYS A 53 -0.42 10.14 -10.58
CA LYS A 53 0.44 9.12 -11.21
C LYS A 53 1.50 8.52 -10.29
N VAL A 54 2.17 9.35 -9.48
CA VAL A 54 3.21 8.88 -8.55
C VAL A 54 2.62 7.96 -7.47
N ALA A 55 1.45 8.33 -6.93
CA ALA A 55 0.76 7.50 -5.94
C ALA A 55 0.27 6.19 -6.59
N ASP A 56 -0.28 6.27 -7.79
CA ASP A 56 -0.77 5.12 -8.56
C ASP A 56 0.38 4.14 -8.86
N SER A 57 1.53 4.63 -9.34
CA SER A 57 2.69 3.79 -9.63
C SER A 57 3.26 3.12 -8.40
N VAL A 58 3.31 3.82 -7.26
CA VAL A 58 3.79 3.22 -6.00
C VAL A 58 2.83 2.14 -5.50
N LEU A 59 1.52 2.36 -5.59
CA LEU A 59 0.53 1.36 -5.20
C LEU A 59 0.53 0.15 -6.15
N ALA A 60 0.61 0.38 -7.47
CA ALA A 60 0.74 -0.69 -8.46
C ALA A 60 1.99 -1.55 -8.20
N ARG A 61 3.14 -0.91 -7.96
CA ARG A 61 4.37 -1.63 -7.60
C ARG A 61 4.23 -2.39 -6.28
N SER A 62 3.44 -1.87 -5.35
CA SER A 62 3.13 -2.57 -4.10
C SER A 62 2.37 -3.86 -4.35
N CYS A 63 1.35 -3.83 -5.21
CA CYS A 63 0.60 -5.01 -5.59
C CYS A 63 1.48 -6.06 -6.29
N GLU A 64 2.37 -5.64 -7.21
CA GLU A 64 3.33 -6.54 -7.85
C GLU A 64 4.22 -7.26 -6.82
N VAL A 65 4.81 -6.50 -5.89
CA VAL A 65 5.69 -7.07 -4.85
C VAL A 65 4.92 -8.01 -3.91
N ILE A 66 3.65 -7.71 -3.62
CA ILE A 66 2.78 -8.62 -2.84
C ILE A 66 2.58 -9.94 -3.57
N VAL A 67 2.33 -9.89 -4.88
CA VAL A 67 2.16 -11.10 -5.71
C VAL A 67 3.45 -11.91 -5.77
N ASP A 68 4.58 -11.26 -6.03
CA ASP A 68 5.89 -11.92 -6.05
C ASP A 68 6.17 -12.63 -4.71
N ARG A 69 5.90 -11.94 -3.61
CA ARG A 69 6.06 -12.51 -2.27
C ARG A 69 5.10 -13.68 -2.04
N ALA A 70 3.83 -13.57 -2.41
CA ALA A 70 2.87 -14.66 -2.25
C ALA A 70 3.28 -15.93 -3.02
N GLN A 71 3.88 -15.77 -4.21
CA GLN A 71 4.40 -16.87 -5.01
C GLN A 71 5.56 -17.58 -4.31
N GLU A 72 6.48 -16.85 -3.66
CA GLU A 72 7.57 -17.44 -2.87
C GLU A 72 7.05 -18.34 -1.72
N PHE A 73 5.88 -18.01 -1.17
CA PHE A 73 5.24 -18.81 -0.10
C PHE A 73 4.39 -19.98 -0.60
N SER A 74 4.26 -20.15 -1.93
CA SER A 74 3.31 -21.12 -2.53
C SER A 74 1.90 -20.99 -1.94
N ALA A 75 1.53 -19.76 -1.56
CA ALA A 75 0.31 -19.51 -0.84
C ALA A 75 -0.90 -19.56 -1.78
N GLY A 76 -2.08 -19.88 -1.21
CA GLY A 76 -3.36 -19.90 -1.92
C GLY A 76 -3.86 -18.48 -2.26
N PRO A 77 -5.15 -18.15 -2.03
CA PRO A 77 -5.66 -16.81 -2.32
C PRO A 77 -4.87 -15.71 -1.58
N ILE A 78 -4.73 -14.56 -2.25
CA ILE A 78 -4.07 -13.36 -1.72
C ILE A 78 -5.14 -12.40 -1.21
N LEU A 79 -5.02 -11.95 0.04
CA LEU A 79 -5.85 -10.90 0.61
C LEU A 79 -4.99 -9.67 0.91
N VAL A 80 -5.34 -8.54 0.31
CA VAL A 80 -4.66 -7.26 0.55
C VAL A 80 -5.62 -6.30 1.23
N THR A 81 -5.18 -5.69 2.33
CA THR A 81 -6.00 -4.74 3.09
C THR A 81 -5.28 -3.42 3.31
N ALA A 82 -6.04 -2.36 3.55
CA ALA A 82 -5.55 -1.04 3.95
C ALA A 82 -6.63 -0.35 4.81
N ASN A 83 -6.20 0.46 5.77
CA ASN A 83 -7.10 1.32 6.54
C ASN A 83 -6.96 2.75 6.06
N ILE A 84 -8.08 3.37 5.68
CA ILE A 84 -8.11 4.73 5.15
C ILE A 84 -9.11 5.55 5.98
N HIS A 85 -8.68 6.73 6.43
CA HIS A 85 -9.56 7.65 7.13
C HIS A 85 -10.74 8.06 6.23
N VAL A 86 -11.95 8.14 6.79
CA VAL A 86 -13.19 8.43 6.04
C VAL A 86 -13.22 9.83 5.43
N GLU A 87 -12.41 10.75 5.95
CA GLU A 87 -12.26 12.10 5.38
C GLU A 87 -11.07 12.23 4.42
N ASN A 88 -10.25 11.18 4.26
CA ASN A 88 -9.12 11.18 3.35
C ASN A 88 -9.55 10.75 1.94
N HIS A 89 -10.36 11.59 1.29
CA HIS A 89 -10.85 11.36 -0.07
C HIS A 89 -9.76 11.13 -1.12
N PRO A 90 -8.59 11.82 -1.08
CA PRO A 90 -7.50 11.53 -2.01
C PRO A 90 -7.02 10.08 -1.91
N SER A 91 -6.85 9.55 -0.70
CA SER A 91 -6.46 8.15 -0.50
C SER A 91 -7.59 7.20 -0.87
N GLN A 92 -8.85 7.48 -0.55
CA GLN A 92 -9.97 6.63 -1.00
C GLN A 92 -9.97 6.46 -2.52
N ARG A 93 -9.90 7.57 -3.26
CA ARG A 93 -9.83 7.52 -4.74
C ARG A 93 -8.61 6.78 -5.26
N LEU A 94 -7.47 6.86 -4.57
CA LEU A 94 -6.26 6.12 -4.96
C LEU A 94 -6.51 4.61 -4.90
N PHE A 95 -7.07 4.13 -3.79
CA PHE A 95 -7.33 2.70 -3.61
C PHE A 95 -8.50 2.22 -4.49
N GLU A 96 -9.55 3.02 -4.69
CA GLU A 96 -10.62 2.73 -5.65
C GLU A 96 -10.09 2.56 -7.09
N ARG A 97 -9.16 3.43 -7.54
CA ARG A 97 -8.50 3.29 -8.85
C ARG A 97 -7.64 2.03 -8.96
N ALA A 98 -7.16 1.51 -7.84
CA ALA A 98 -6.42 0.25 -7.75
C ALA A 98 -7.35 -0.95 -7.50
N GLU A 99 -8.66 -0.78 -7.71
CA GLU A 99 -9.68 -1.84 -7.62
C GLU A 99 -9.88 -2.41 -6.21
N PHE A 100 -9.48 -1.67 -5.17
CA PHE A 100 -9.82 -2.04 -3.80
C PHE A 100 -11.29 -1.75 -3.52
N GLU A 101 -11.96 -2.73 -2.91
CA GLU A 101 -13.34 -2.62 -2.50
C GLU A 101 -13.45 -2.17 -1.02
N PRO A 102 -14.35 -1.24 -0.68
CA PRO A 102 -14.61 -0.89 0.70
C PRO A 102 -15.38 -2.03 1.41
N ILE A 103 -14.77 -2.63 2.44
CA ILE A 103 -15.35 -3.79 3.14
C ILE A 103 -16.09 -3.38 4.42
N SER A 104 -15.49 -2.56 5.27
CA SER A 104 -16.11 -2.06 6.51
C SER A 104 -15.33 -0.88 7.10
N VAL A 105 -15.94 -0.13 8.02
CA VAL A 105 -15.25 0.83 8.88
C VAL A 105 -14.93 0.10 10.20
N PRO A 106 -13.66 -0.21 10.51
CA PRO A 106 -13.30 -0.74 11.81
C PRO A 106 -13.68 0.29 12.89
N LEU A 107 -14.43 -0.11 13.91
CA LEU A 107 -14.71 0.73 15.06
C LEU A 107 -13.43 0.85 15.91
N GLY A 108 -12.73 1.98 15.79
CA GLY A 108 -11.57 2.31 16.60
C GLY A 108 -11.11 3.74 16.32
N GLU A 109 -10.83 4.50 17.39
CA GLU A 109 -10.31 5.86 17.28
C GLU A 109 -8.81 5.81 16.90
N TYR A 110 -8.40 6.64 15.93
CA TYR A 110 -6.98 6.96 15.77
C TYR A 110 -6.47 7.58 17.08
N GLN A 111 -5.23 7.29 17.48
CA GLN A 111 -4.62 7.95 18.64
C GLN A 111 -4.65 9.48 18.46
N GLN A 112 -5.23 10.17 19.45
CA GLN A 112 -5.13 11.62 19.61
C GLN A 112 -3.71 12.03 20.03
#